data_AF-A0A8T4RID2-F1
#
_entry.id   AF-A0A8T4RID2-F1
#
_cell.length_a   1.000
_cell.length_b   1.000
_cell.length_c   1.000
_cell.angle_alpha   90.00
_cell.angle_beta   90.00
_cell.angle_gamma   90.00
#
_symmetry.space_group_name_H-M   'P 1'
#
loop_
_entity.id
_entity.type
_entity.pdbx_description
1 polymer ?
#
loop_
_entity_poly.entity_id
_entity_poly.type
_entity_poly.pdbx_seq_one_letter_code
_entity_poly.pdbx_strand_id
1 'polypeptide(L)'
;MTQYSHSKLGTFQQCKQKYKFQYVDKVKVESKDTIETFLGGLVHKTLEKLYKDLKFQKLNTKEELLNFFKECWNKEFNDKILIVKKDYKKENYFE
;
A
#
# COMPACT_ATOMS: atom_id res chain seq x y z
N MET A 1 -19.46 -10.50 15.80
CA MET A 1 -20.00 -9.17 15.45
C MET A 1 -19.61 -8.88 14.00
N THR A 2 -20.57 -8.54 13.13
CA THR A 2 -20.27 -8.28 11.71
C THR A 2 -19.48 -6.97 11.58
N GLN A 3 -18.23 -7.05 11.16
CA GLN A 3 -17.37 -5.87 10.95
C GLN A 3 -17.61 -5.26 9.56
N TYR A 4 -18.25 -4.09 9.56
CA TYR A 4 -18.40 -3.23 8.39
C TYR A 4 -17.23 -2.25 8.29
N SER A 5 -16.89 -1.85 7.06
CA SER A 5 -15.94 -0.78 6.79
C SER A 5 -16.48 0.09 5.65
N HIS A 6 -16.05 1.35 5.59
CA HIS A 6 -16.44 2.25 4.50
C HIS A 6 -16.14 1.64 3.13
N SER A 7 -14.98 1.00 2.96
CA SER A 7 -14.60 0.33 1.71
C SER A 7 -15.52 -0.84 1.35
N LYS A 8 -15.95 -1.64 2.33
CA LYS A 8 -16.92 -2.74 2.13
C LYS A 8 -18.28 -2.21 1.69
N LEU A 9 -18.79 -1.19 2.38
CA LEU A 9 -20.08 -0.58 2.06
C LEU A 9 -20.05 0.09 0.67
N GLY A 10 -18.98 0.84 0.37
CA GLY A 10 -18.79 1.45 -0.94
C GLY A 10 -18.74 0.41 -2.07
N THR A 11 -18.09 -0.73 -1.85
CA THR A 11 -18.06 -1.83 -2.83
C THR A 11 -19.46 -2.40 -3.07
N PHE A 12 -20.26 -2.58 -2.02
CA PHE A 12 -21.64 -3.07 -2.15
C PHE A 12 -22.54 -2.08 -2.88
N GLN A 13 -22.44 -0.79 -2.55
CA GLN A 13 -23.18 0.29 -3.20
C GLN A 13 -22.83 0.39 -4.69
N GLN A 14 -21.56 0.20 -5.05
CA GLN A 14 -21.13 0.21 -6.44
C GLN A 14 -21.66 -1.01 -7.21
N CYS A 15 -21.49 -2.22 -6.68
CA CYS A 15 -21.97 -3.45 -7.31
C CYS A 15 -22.06 -4.61 -6.29
N LYS A 16 -23.28 -5.11 -6.08
CA LYS A 16 -23.55 -6.23 -5.15
C LYS A 16 -22.79 -7.50 -5.52
N GLN A 17 -22.65 -7.79 -6.83
CA GLN A 17 -21.94 -8.98 -7.30
C GLN A 17 -20.44 -8.91 -7.00
N LYS A 18 -19.83 -7.73 -7.20
CA LYS A 18 -18.43 -7.47 -6.84
C LYS A 18 -18.20 -7.67 -5.34
N TYR A 19 -19.10 -7.15 -4.51
CA TYR A 19 -19.05 -7.37 -3.06
C TYR A 19 -19.09 -8.85 -2.69
N LYS A 20 -19.99 -9.63 -3.32
CA LYS A 20 -20.09 -11.07 -3.10
C LYS A 20 -18.76 -11.76 -3.41
N PHE A 21 -18.22 -11.57 -4.61
CA PHE A 21 -16.95 -12.19 -5.00
C PHE A 21 -15.78 -11.82 -4.09
N GLN A 22 -15.68 -10.55 -3.69
CA GLN A 22 -14.55 -10.05 -2.90
C GLN A 22 -14.64 -10.39 -1.40
N TYR A 23 -15.82 -10.27 -0.79
CA TYR A 23 -15.97 -10.35 0.68
C TYR A 23 -16.74 -11.57 1.18
N VAL A 24 -17.60 -12.18 0.36
CA VAL A 24 -18.37 -13.39 0.71
C VAL A 24 -17.65 -14.62 0.21
N ASP A 25 -17.50 -14.74 -1.11
CA ASP A 25 -16.88 -15.89 -1.78
C ASP A 25 -15.34 -15.85 -1.66
N LYS A 26 -14.77 -14.67 -1.38
CA LYS A 26 -13.33 -14.40 -1.21
C LYS A 26 -12.47 -15.02 -2.32
N VAL A 27 -12.91 -14.82 -3.56
CA VAL A 27 -12.21 -15.32 -4.76
C VAL A 27 -10.77 -14.82 -4.73
N LYS A 28 -9.80 -15.75 -4.83
CA LYS A 28 -8.38 -15.42 -4.83
C LYS A 28 -8.00 -14.80 -6.17
N VAL A 29 -7.36 -13.63 -6.13
CA VAL A 29 -6.71 -13.00 -7.27
C VAL A 29 -5.21 -13.23 -7.13
N GLU A 30 -4.55 -13.69 -8.20
CA GLU A 30 -3.14 -14.08 -8.20
C GLU A 30 -2.20 -12.89 -7.96
N SER A 31 -2.60 -11.69 -8.36
CA SER A 31 -1.83 -10.46 -8.19
C SER A 31 -2.60 -9.44 -7.36
N LYS A 32 -2.27 -9.35 -6.08
CA LYS A 32 -2.92 -8.40 -5.17
C LYS A 32 -2.24 -7.05 -5.13
N ASP A 33 -0.92 -7.02 -5.35
CA ASP A 33 -0.12 -5.82 -5.11
C ASP A 33 0.34 -5.24 -6.45
N THR A 34 -0.34 -4.18 -6.86
CA THR A 34 0.18 -3.30 -7.91
C THR A 34 1.28 -2.41 -7.35
N ILE A 35 2.13 -1.88 -8.22
CA ILE A 35 3.21 -0.96 -7.83
C ILE A 35 2.70 0.25 -7.05
N GLU A 36 1.50 0.75 -7.35
CA GLU A 36 0.88 1.87 -6.65
C GLU A 36 0.44 1.49 -5.23
N THR A 37 -0.10 0.29 -5.05
CA THR A 37 -0.49 -0.22 -3.73
C THR A 37 0.73 -0.42 -2.85
N PHE A 38 1.81 -0.96 -3.43
CA PHE A 38 3.10 -1.11 -2.77
C PHE A 38 3.70 0.23 -2.35
N LEU A 39 3.80 1.19 -3.29
CA LEU A 39 4.33 2.53 -3.05
C LEU A 39 3.53 3.25 -1.96
N GLY A 40 2.20 3.21 -2.05
CA GLY A 40 1.32 3.82 -1.04
C GLY A 40 1.58 3.24 0.36
N GLY A 41 1.73 1.91 0.45
CA GLY A 41 2.09 1.23 1.70
C GLY A 41 3.42 1.71 2.29
N LEU A 42 4.45 1.89 1.47
CA LEU A 42 5.75 2.40 1.91
C LEU A 42 5.69 3.84 2.40
N VAL A 43 4.93 4.71 1.71
CA VAL A 43 4.71 6.09 2.15
C VAL A 43 4.00 6.10 3.51
N HIS A 44 2.94 5.30 3.67
CA HIS A 44 2.25 5.15 4.96
C HIS A 44 3.19 4.68 6.07
N LYS A 45 4.04 3.68 5.83
CA LYS A 45 5.05 3.21 6.81
C LYS A 45 6.04 4.32 7.20
N THR A 46 6.51 5.08 6.22
CA THR A 46 7.46 6.17 6.45
C THR A 46 6.85 7.29 7.28
N LEU A 47 5.59 7.67 6.99
CA LEU A 47 4.86 8.66 7.78
C LEU A 47 4.50 8.15 9.17
N GLU A 48 4.17 6.86 9.29
CA GLU A 48 3.94 6.23 10.59
C GLU A 48 5.21 6.28 11.45
N LYS A 49 6.39 6.01 10.87
CA LYS A 49 7.68 6.15 11.55
C LYS A 49 7.89 7.57 12.05
N LEU A 50 7.71 8.57 11.18
CA LEU A 50 7.82 9.98 11.57
C LEU A 50 6.91 10.31 12.76
N TYR A 51 5.64 9.90 12.68
CA TYR A 51 4.68 10.18 13.74
C TYR A 51 5.01 9.47 15.05
N LYS A 52 5.49 8.23 15.00
CA LYS A 52 5.94 7.47 16.18
C LYS A 52 7.19 8.08 16.80
N ASP A 53 8.23 8.37 16.00
CA ASP A 53 9.48 8.96 16.48
C ASP A 53 9.22 10.32 17.14
N LEU A 54 8.33 11.14 16.56
CA LEU A 54 7.93 12.43 17.14
C LEU A 54 7.25 12.28 18.51
N LYS A 55 6.43 11.24 18.72
CA LYS A 55 5.83 10.95 20.04
C LYS A 55 6.87 10.67 21.11
N PHE A 56 8.04 10.16 20.73
CA PHE A 56 9.19 9.94 21.60
C PHE A 56 10.20 11.08 21.56
N GLN A 57 9.78 12.29 21.13
CA GLN A 57 10.59 13.50 21.04
C GLN A 57 11.79 13.40 20.08
N LYS A 58 11.80 12.41 19.18
CA LYS A 58 12.78 12.33 18.09
C LYS A 58 12.23 13.04 16.86
N LEU A 59 12.83 14.16 16.50
CA LEU A 59 12.59 14.81 15.21
C LEU A 59 13.44 14.12 14.14
N ASN A 60 12.80 13.47 13.17
CA ASN A 60 13.51 12.95 12.02
C ASN A 60 13.82 14.09 11.03
N THR A 61 15.00 14.05 10.44
CA THR A 61 15.29 14.86 9.25
C THR A 61 14.61 14.26 8.03
N LYS A 62 14.47 15.07 6.98
CA LYS A 62 14.00 14.59 5.67
C LYS A 62 14.86 13.45 5.15
N GLU A 63 16.18 13.55 5.31
CA GLU A 63 17.13 12.55 4.84
C GLU A 63 16.99 11.21 5.56
N GLU A 64 16.77 11.22 6.88
CA GLU A 64 16.51 10.00 7.65
C GLU A 64 15.26 9.26 7.15
N LEU A 65 14.18 9.99 6.86
CA LEU A 65 12.94 9.40 6.34
C LEU A 65 13.11 8.86 4.92
N LEU A 66 13.84 9.59 4.06
CA LEU A 66 14.14 9.12 2.71
C LEU A 66 15.01 7.86 2.74
N ASN A 67 16.00 7.80 3.63
CA ASN A 67 16.82 6.60 3.79
C ASN A 67 15.97 5.42 4.26
N PHE A 68 15.11 5.62 5.27
CA PHE A 68 14.19 4.59 5.72
C PHE A 68 13.26 4.10 4.60
N PHE A 69 12.71 5.02 3.80
CA PHE A 69 11.88 4.67 2.65
C PHE A 69 12.65 3.82 1.63
N LYS A 70 13.88 4.22 1.28
CA LYS A 70 14.74 3.49 0.34
C LYS A 70 15.12 2.09 0.86
N GLU A 71 15.41 1.97 2.15
CA GLU A 71 15.67 0.67 2.79
C GLU A 71 14.44 -0.23 2.74
N CYS A 72 13.25 0.28 3.07
CA CYS A 72 12.01 -0.48 2.98
C CYS A 72 11.68 -0.87 1.53
N TRP A 73 11.91 0.04 0.56
CA TRP A 73 11.76 -0.26 -0.86
C TRP A 73 12.63 -1.45 -1.27
N ASN A 74 13.95 -1.40 -1.01
CA ASN A 74 14.86 -2.47 -1.41
C ASN A 74 14.58 -3.79 -0.69
N LYS A 75 14.07 -3.75 0.54
CA LYS A 75 13.78 -4.94 1.34
C LYS A 75 12.46 -5.62 0.97
N GLU A 76 11.43 -4.83 0.63
CA GLU A 76 10.07 -5.34 0.42
C GLU A 76 9.69 -5.45 -1.05
N PHE A 77 10.42 -4.78 -1.95
CA PHE A 77 10.19 -4.90 -3.39
C PHE A 77 10.53 -6.31 -3.87
N ASN A 78 9.61 -6.91 -4.63
CA ASN A 78 9.79 -8.23 -5.23
C ASN A 78 9.27 -8.26 -6.67
N ASP A 79 9.72 -9.24 -7.45
CA ASP A 79 9.30 -9.42 -8.86
C ASP A 79 7.83 -9.83 -9.03
N LYS A 80 7.07 -9.99 -7.94
CA LYS A 80 5.64 -10.31 -7.98
C LYS A 80 4.76 -9.06 -8.00
N ILE A 81 5.33 -7.87 -7.77
CA ILE A 81 4.61 -6.59 -7.85
C ILE A 81 4.29 -6.31 -9.32
N LEU A 82 3.00 -6.16 -9.63
CA LEU A 82 2.57 -5.88 -11.00
C LEU A 82 2.69 -4.39 -11.33
N ILE A 83 3.41 -4.09 -12.40
CA ILE A 83 3.41 -2.77 -13.02
C ILE A 83 2.40 -2.79 -14.17
N VAL A 84 1.21 -2.22 -13.93
CA VAL A 84 0.08 -2.26 -14.89
C VAL A 84 0.34 -1.35 -16.09
N LYS A 85 1.08 -0.25 -15.91
CA LYS A 85 1.43 0.67 -17.00
C LYS A 85 2.71 0.22 -17.72
N LYS A 86 2.57 -0.21 -18.97
CA LYS A 86 3.67 -0.75 -19.78
C LYS A 86 4.79 0.25 -20.06
N ASP A 87 4.49 1.55 -20.07
CA ASP A 87 5.45 2.63 -20.34
C ASP A 87 6.32 3.02 -19.14
N TYR A 88 6.00 2.54 -17.95
CA TYR A 88 6.70 2.92 -16.72
C TYR A 88 7.49 1.74 -16.16
N LYS A 89 8.70 2.02 -15.69
CA LYS A 89 9.54 1.04 -15.00
C LYS A 89 9.53 1.32 -13.50
N LYS A 90 10.09 0.38 -12.72
CA LYS A 90 10.28 0.54 -11.27
C LYS A 90 10.96 1.87 -10.90
N GLU A 91 11.88 2.35 -11.76
CA GLU A 91 12.64 3.58 -11.54
C GLU A 91 11.73 4.82 -11.51
N ASN A 92 10.72 4.87 -12.38
CA ASN A 92 9.77 5.99 -12.44
C ASN A 92 8.89 6.12 -11.17
N TYR A 93 8.77 5.05 -10.37
CA TYR A 93 8.01 5.06 -9.12
C TYR A 93 8.90 5.31 -7.89
N PHE A 94 10.22 5.43 -8.08
CA PHE A 94 11.21 5.55 -7.01
C PHE A 94 11.98 6.89 -7.02
N GLU A 95 11.87 7.68 -8.09
CA GLU A 95 12.45 9.03 -8.19
C GLU A 95 11.97 9.99 -7.08
#